data_AF-A0A7X6SBI6-F1
#
_entry.id   AF-A0A7X6SBI6-F1
#
_cell.length_a   1.000
_cell.length_b   1.000
_cell.length_c   1.000
_cell.angle_alpha   90.00
_cell.angle_beta   90.00
_cell.angle_gamma   90.00
#
_symmetry.space_group_name_H-M   'P 1'
#
loop_
_entity.id
_entity.type
_entity.pdbx_description
1 polymer ?
#
loop_
_entity_poly.entity_id
_entity_poly.type
_entity_poly.pdbx_seq_one_letter_code
_entity_poly.pdbx_strand_id
1 'polypeptide(L)' 'MKAPEIRELSVKDLSDRIEAEKVNLLRLKMNHAISPLDDLSQIKKARRTIARMLTILSEAQAKEDL' A
#
# COMPACT_ATOMS: atom_id res chain seq x y z
N MET A 1 -8.15 0.12 -2.43
CA MET A 1 -8.62 -0.54 -1.20
C MET A 1 -9.27 0.47 -0.27
N LYS A 2 -10.40 0.08 0.31
CA LYS A 2 -11.09 0.86 1.35
C LYS A 2 -10.54 0.45 2.72
N ALA A 3 -10.61 1.36 3.69
CA ALA A 3 -10.15 1.11 5.06
C ALA A 3 -10.74 -0.16 5.73
N PRO A 4 -12.04 -0.51 5.57
CA PRO A 4 -12.60 -1.74 6.18
C PRO A 4 -11.89 -3.01 5.70
N GLU A 5 -11.68 -3.15 4.38
CA GLU A 5 -11.00 -4.32 3.79
C GLU A 5 -9.58 -4.51 4.36
N ILE A 6 -8.89 -3.42 4.67
CA ILE A 6 -7.52 -3.47 5.19
C ILE A 6 -7.51 -3.87 6.68
N ARG A 7 -8.57 -3.53 7.42
CA ARG A 7 -8.70 -3.87 8.86
C ARG A 7 -9.07 -5.34 9.09
N GLU A 8 -9.61 -6.01 8.09
CA GLU A 8 -9.93 -7.45 8.14
C GLU A 8 -8.69 -8.34 7.94
N LEU A 9 -7.58 -7.77 7.48
CA LEU A 9 -6.33 -8.51 7.28
C LEU A 9 -5.59 -8.71 8.62
N SER A 10 -4.91 -9.84 8.75
CA SER A 10 -3.97 -10.05 9.86
C SER A 10 -2.77 -9.11 9.74
N VAL A 11 -2.09 -8.80 10.86
CA VAL A 11 -0.88 -7.95 10.88
C VAL A 11 0.20 -8.48 9.93
N LYS A 12 0.35 -9.81 9.86
CA LYS A 12 1.31 -10.48 8.98
C LYS A 12 0.93 -10.32 7.51
N ASP A 13 -0.32 -10.62 7.16
CA ASP A 13 -0.81 -10.50 5.78
C ASP A 13 -0.76 -9.04 5.30
N LEU A 14 -1.04 -8.09 6.20
CA LEU A 14 -0.95 -6.66 5.93
C LEU A 14 0.50 -6.25 5.62
N SER A 15 1.46 -6.74 6.39
CA SER A 15 2.89 -6.50 6.15
C SER A 15 3.34 -7.05 4.80
N ASP A 16 3.00 -8.30 4.49
CA ASP A 16 3.33 -8.95 3.22
C ASP A 16 2.70 -8.20 2.03
N ARG A 17 1.46 -7.73 2.20
CA ARG A 17 0.77 -6.92 1.19
C ARG A 17 1.44 -5.56 0.98
N ILE A 18 1.89 -4.90 2.03
CA ILE A 18 2.61 -3.62 1.94
C ILE A 18 3.87 -3.79 1.09
N GLU A 19 4.65 -4.84 1.31
CA GLU A 19 5.86 -5.10 0.53
C GLU A 19 5.54 -5.39 -0.94
N ALA A 20 4.52 -6.22 -1.22
CA ALA A 20 4.07 -6.47 -2.58
C ALA A 20 3.64 -5.17 -3.31
N GLU A 21 2.88 -4.30 -2.64
CA GLU A 21 2.44 -3.02 -3.22
C GLU A 21 3.60 -2.03 -3.42
N LYS A 22 4.62 -2.04 -2.55
CA LYS A 22 5.84 -1.24 -2.75
C LYS A 22 6.59 -1.67 -4.01
N VAL A 23 6.74 -2.98 -4.24
CA VAL A 23 7.37 -3.53 -5.46
C VAL A 23 6.55 -3.14 -6.69
N ASN A 24 5.21 -3.24 -6.63
CA ASN A 24 4.34 -2.79 -7.71
C ASN A 24 4.49 -1.30 -8.01
N LEU A 25 4.57 -0.46 -6.97
CA LEU A 25 4.79 0.98 -7.13
C LEU A 25 6.15 1.28 -7.78
N LEU A 26 7.21 0.56 -7.40
CA LEU A 26 8.52 0.69 -8.02
C LEU A 26 8.47 0.33 -9.50
N ARG A 27 7.86 -0.80 -9.84
CA ARG A 27 7.67 -1.24 -11.22
C ARG A 27 6.87 -0.23 -12.04
N LEU A 28 5.79 0.32 -11.48
CA LEU A 28 4.99 1.38 -12.12
C LEU A 28 5.83 2.64 -12.41
N LYS A 29 6.69 3.05 -11.47
CA LYS A 29 7.59 4.19 -11.68
C LYS A 29 8.64 3.91 -12.75
N MET A 30 9.23 2.72 -12.75
CA MET A 30 10.19 2.31 -13.78
C MET A 30 9.54 2.27 -15.16
N ASN A 31 8.37 1.66 -15.27
CA ASN A 31 7.60 1.64 -16.51
C ASN A 31 7.28 3.06 -16.98
N HIS A 32 6.86 3.95 -16.07
CA HIS A 32 6.57 5.36 -16.39
C HIS A 32 7.80 6.13 -16.91
N ALA A 33 8.96 5.84 -16.35
CA ALA A 33 10.22 6.47 -16.76
C ALA A 33 10.67 6.00 -18.15
N ILE A 34 10.38 4.74 -18.52
CA ILE A 34 10.69 4.18 -19.85
C ILE A 34 9.66 4.63 -20.89
N SER A 35 8.38 4.61 -20.53
CA SER A 35 7.27 5.05 -21.37
C SER A 35 6.28 5.84 -20.52
N PRO A 36 5.87 7.05 -20.94
CA PRO A 36 4.80 7.79 -20.27
C PRO A 36 3.59 6.88 -20.05
N LEU A 37 3.05 6.90 -18.83
CA LEU A 37 1.86 6.13 -18.49
C LEU A 37 0.64 6.91 -18.97
N ASP A 38 -0.31 6.20 -19.57
CA ASP A 38 -1.59 6.78 -19.97
C ASP A 38 -2.40 7.28 -18.76
N ASP A 39 -2.26 6.62 -17.60
CA ASP A 39 -2.94 7.00 -16.36
C ASP A 39 -1.99 7.19 -15.16
N LEU A 40 -1.56 8.44 -14.96
CA LEU A 40 -0.81 8.88 -13.78
C LEU A 40 -1.56 8.73 -12.45
N SER A 41 -2.90 8.56 -12.48
CA SER A 41 -3.69 8.35 -11.27
C SER A 41 -3.35 7.04 -10.59
N GLN A 42 -2.83 6.04 -11.31
CA GLN A 42 -2.44 4.74 -10.77
C GLN A 42 -1.33 4.88 -9.73
N ILE A 43 -0.29 5.68 -10.03
CA ILE A 43 0.80 5.97 -9.08
C ILE A 43 0.26 6.66 -7.82
N LYS A 44 -0.65 7.63 -7.99
CA LYS A 44 -1.28 8.33 -6.85
C LYS A 44 -2.14 7.38 -6.01
N LYS A 45 -2.92 6.50 -6.64
CA LYS A 45 -3.78 5.50 -5.98
C LYS A 45 -2.95 4.46 -5.22
N ALA A 46 -1.86 3.97 -5.81
CA ALA A 46 -0.94 3.04 -5.18
C ALA A 46 -0.30 3.66 -3.93
N ARG A 47 0.25 4.88 -4.04
CA ARG A 47 0.80 5.62 -2.90
C ARG A 47 -0.20 5.79 -1.75
N ARG A 48 -1.44 6.19 -2.07
CA ARG A 48 -2.51 6.36 -1.06
C ARG A 48 -2.89 5.03 -0.41
N THR A 49 -2.88 3.94 -1.16
CA THR A 49 -3.21 2.61 -0.64
C THR A 49 -2.14 2.13 0.33
N ILE A 50 -0.85 2.26 -0.03
CA ILE A 50 0.28 1.95 0.86
C ILE A 50 0.21 2.77 2.15
N ALA A 51 -0.04 4.08 2.05
CA ALA A 51 -0.16 4.95 3.23
C ALA A 51 -1.27 4.48 4.18
N ARG A 52 -2.45 4.12 3.65
CA ARG A 52 -3.56 3.59 4.48
C ARG A 52 -3.19 2.27 5.17
N MET A 53 -2.53 1.36 4.47
CA MET A 53 -2.08 0.09 5.05
C MET A 53 -1.07 0.31 6.17
N LEU A 54 -0.10 1.22 5.99
CA LEU A 54 0.87 1.58 7.02
C LEU A 54 0.21 2.21 8.26
N THR A 55 -0.78 3.09 8.06
CA THR A 55 -1.53 3.68 9.18
C THR A 55 -2.25 2.61 10.00
N ILE A 56 -2.95 1.68 9.33
CA ILE A 56 -3.68 0.61 10.03
C ILE A 56 -2.72 -0.35 10.73
N LEU A 57 -1.57 -0.66 10.12
CA LEU A 57 -0.52 -1.46 10.76
C LEU A 57 -0.03 -0.79 12.05
N SER A 58 0.22 0.52 12.01
CA SER A 58 0.61 1.29 13.19
C SER A 58 -0.50 1.35 14.25
N GLU A 59 -1.77 1.49 13.84
CA GLU A 59 -2.93 1.42 14.74
C GLU A 59 -3.05 0.05 15.42
N ALA A 60 -2.76 -1.03 14.70
CA ALA A 60 -2.80 -2.39 15.23
C ALA A 60 -1.67 -2.62 16.24
N GLN A 61 -0.44 -2.25 15.91
CA GLN A 61 0.71 -2.38 16.80
C GLN A 61 0.53 -1.58 18.10
N ALA A 62 0.08 -0.32 18.00
CA ALA A 62 -0.15 0.53 19.16
C ALA A 62 -1.25 0.01 20.10
N LYS A 63 -2.18 -0.81 19.60
CA LYS A 63 -3.21 -1.48 20.43
C LYS A 63 -2.69 -2.73 21.12
N GLU A 64 -1.70 -3.40 20.55
CA GLU A 64 -1.08 -4.60 21.12
C GLU A 64 -0.11 -4.24 22.27
N ASP A 65 0.46 -3.03 22.21
CA ASP A 65 1.36 -2.49 23.24
C ASP A 65 0.63 -1.84 24.44
N LEU A 66 -0.72 -1.84 24.47
CA LEU A 66 -1.59 -1.29 25.52
C LEU A 66 -2.23 -2.39 26.38
#